data_AF-A0A526ZDC4-F1
#
_entry.id   AF-A0A526ZDC4-F1
#
_cell.length_a   1.000
_cell.length_b   1.000
_cell.length_c   1.000
_cell.angle_alpha   90.00
_cell.angle_beta   90.00
_cell.angle_gamma   90.00
#
_symmetry.space_group_name_H-M   'P 1'
#
loop_
_entity.id
_entity.type
_entity.pdbx_description
1 polymer ?
#
loop_
_entity_poly.entity_id
_entity_poly.type
_entity_poly.pdbx_seq_one_letter_code
_entity_poly.pdbx_strand_id
1 'polypeptide(L)'
;IGVLSGGQKARLMMLALRLANPNFYLLDEPTNHLDIDGQEALETELLGHQASCVLASHDRSFIRAIGNRFWLIEKRRLAEIDSPEDFFRSVAETGG
;
A
#
# COMPACT_ATOMS: atom_id res chain seq x y z
N ILE A 1 0.95 0.23 25.45
CA ILE A 1 1.42 1.18 24.40
C ILE A 1 0.45 1.04 23.23
N GLY A 2 -0.55 1.91 23.10
CA GLY A 2 -1.66 1.68 22.17
C GLY A 2 -2.65 2.84 22.06
N VAL A 3 -2.16 4.09 22.12
CA VAL A 3 -2.99 5.29 22.31
C VAL A 3 -3.00 6.18 21.07
N LEU A 4 -2.94 5.59 19.88
CA LEU A 4 -3.15 6.33 18.64
C LEU A 4 -4.30 5.70 17.88
N SER A 5 -5.35 6.48 17.62
CA SER A 5 -6.42 6.09 16.71
C SER A 5 -5.88 5.87 15.30
N GLY A 6 -6.68 5.24 14.43
CA GLY A 6 -6.31 5.01 13.04
C GLY A 6 -5.84 6.27 12.32
N GLY A 7 -6.67 7.31 12.34
CA GLY A 7 -6.32 8.62 11.78
C GLY A 7 -5.06 9.26 12.42
N GLN A 8 -4.81 9.05 13.72
CA GLN A 8 -3.59 9.57 14.37
C GLN A 8 -2.33 8.83 13.90
N LYS A 9 -2.41 7.51 13.66
CA LYS A 9 -1.31 6.76 13.06
C LYS A 9 -1.06 7.17 11.62
N ALA A 10 -2.11 7.34 10.80
CA ALA A 10 -1.99 7.87 9.43
C ALA A 10 -1.27 9.22 9.43
N ARG A 11 -1.71 10.15 10.28
CA ARG A 11 -1.13 11.50 10.34
C ARG A 11 0.32 11.49 10.80
N LEU A 12 0.68 10.63 11.77
CA LEU A 12 2.05 10.45 12.21
C LEU A 12 2.93 9.86 11.11
N MET A 13 2.39 8.86 10.38
CA MET A 13 3.08 8.24 9.27
C MET A 13 3.33 9.25 8.15
N MET A 14 2.33 10.04 7.73
CA MET A 14 2.51 11.13 6.77
C MET A 14 3.57 12.15 7.20
N LEU A 15 3.54 12.57 8.48
CA LEU A 15 4.56 13.45 9.03
C LEU A 15 5.95 12.83 8.93
N ALA A 16 6.08 11.53 9.21
CA ALA A 16 7.34 10.82 9.06
C ALA A 16 7.78 10.72 7.59
N LEU A 17 6.87 10.46 6.65
CA LEU A 17 7.17 10.42 5.20
C LEU A 17 7.67 11.79 4.71
N ARG A 18 6.97 12.87 5.08
CA ARG A 18 7.36 14.26 4.73
C ARG A 18 8.70 14.67 5.34
N LEU A 19 8.94 14.32 6.60
CA LEU A 19 10.17 14.68 7.30
C LEU A 19 11.38 13.90 6.78
N ALA A 20 11.21 12.61 6.49
CA ALA A 20 12.28 11.77 5.97
C ALA A 20 12.59 12.05 4.50
N ASN A 21 11.60 12.56 3.73
CA ASN A 21 11.66 12.79 2.29
C ASN A 21 12.44 11.68 1.53
N PRO A 22 12.12 10.40 1.74
CA PRO A 22 12.91 9.32 1.20
C PRO A 22 12.61 9.12 -0.29
N ASN A 23 13.61 8.64 -1.01
CA ASN A 23 13.50 8.36 -2.45
C ASN A 23 12.73 7.05 -2.72
N PHE A 24 12.56 6.22 -1.69
CA PHE A 24 11.96 4.90 -1.75
C PHE A 24 11.17 4.58 -0.48
N TYR A 25 9.94 4.09 -0.64
CA TYR A 25 9.06 3.64 0.44
C TYR A 25 8.91 2.11 0.39
N LEU A 26 8.99 1.47 1.56
CA LEU A 26 8.64 0.07 1.74
C LEU A 26 7.55 -0.02 2.81
N LEU A 27 6.34 -0.39 2.40
CA LEU A 27 5.15 -0.34 3.24
C LEU A 27 4.55 -1.74 3.37
N ASP A 28 4.47 -2.26 4.59
CA ASP A 28 3.81 -3.54 4.87
C ASP A 28 2.51 -3.28 5.61
N GLU A 29 1.39 -3.64 4.99
CA GLU A 29 0.02 -3.41 5.46
C GLU A 29 -0.26 -1.95 5.90
N PRO A 30 0.00 -0.95 5.03
CA PRO A 30 -0.07 0.46 5.44
C PRO A 30 -1.47 0.98 5.70
N THR A 31 -2.50 0.28 5.20
CA THR A 31 -3.91 0.60 5.45
C THR A 31 -4.43 0.02 6.75
N ASN A 32 -3.66 -0.86 7.41
CA ASN A 32 -4.12 -1.54 8.61
C ASN A 32 -4.32 -0.54 9.74
N HIS A 33 -5.47 -0.64 10.40
CA HIS A 33 -5.95 0.29 11.41
C HIS A 33 -6.29 1.70 10.91
N LEU A 34 -6.23 2.02 9.62
CA LEU A 34 -6.68 3.31 9.11
C LEU A 34 -8.21 3.34 8.93
N ASP A 35 -8.81 4.50 9.17
CA ASP A 35 -10.15 4.84 8.72
C ASP A 35 -10.12 5.28 7.24
N ILE A 36 -11.30 5.43 6.64
CA ILE A 36 -11.45 5.80 5.21
C ILE A 36 -10.70 7.10 4.91
N ASP A 37 -10.88 8.13 5.75
CA ASP A 37 -10.20 9.42 5.59
C ASP A 37 -8.66 9.26 5.68
N GLY A 38 -8.18 8.38 6.55
CA GLY A 38 -6.75 8.07 6.70
C GLY A 38 -6.18 7.36 5.48
N GLN A 39 -6.95 6.46 4.86
CA GLN A 39 -6.57 5.79 3.61
C GLN A 39 -6.46 6.79 2.46
N GLU A 40 -7.50 7.61 2.22
CA GLU A 40 -7.50 8.61 1.13
C GLU A 40 -6.37 9.62 1.26
N ALA A 41 -6.08 10.05 2.48
CA ALA A 41 -4.99 10.96 2.74
C ALA A 41 -3.64 10.28 2.45
N LEU A 42 -3.46 9.01 2.81
CA LEU A 42 -2.23 8.27 2.53
C LEU A 42 -2.04 8.07 1.02
N GLU A 43 -3.11 7.73 0.31
CA GLU A 43 -3.10 7.64 -1.16
C GLU A 43 -2.67 8.97 -1.78
N THR A 44 -3.25 10.08 -1.35
CA THR A 44 -2.92 11.43 -1.83
C THR A 44 -1.45 11.76 -1.56
N GLU A 45 -0.94 11.42 -0.38
CA GLU A 45 0.45 11.66 0.00
C GLU A 45 1.42 10.84 -0.87
N LEU A 46 1.13 9.54 -1.07
CA LEU A 46 1.96 8.64 -1.89
C LEU A 46 1.92 9.00 -3.38
N LEU A 47 0.77 9.46 -3.89
CA LEU A 47 0.65 9.94 -5.27
C LEU A 47 1.31 11.30 -5.47
N GLY A 48 1.27 12.17 -4.45
CA GLY A 48 1.89 13.49 -4.48
C GLY A 48 3.41 13.46 -4.34
N HIS A 49 3.93 12.58 -3.48
CA HIS A 49 5.35 12.29 -3.38
C HIS A 49 5.74 11.33 -4.51
N GLN A 50 6.33 11.84 -5.60
CA GLN A 50 6.85 11.08 -6.76
C GLN A 50 8.00 10.09 -6.43
N ALA A 51 8.07 9.59 -5.20
CA ALA A 51 9.01 8.58 -4.78
C ALA A 51 8.57 7.19 -5.25
N SER A 52 9.53 6.29 -5.40
CA SER A 52 9.23 4.88 -5.68
C SER A 52 8.67 4.22 -4.43
N CYS A 53 7.55 3.49 -4.54
CA CYS A 53 6.94 2.80 -3.41
C CYS A 53 6.78 1.31 -3.74
N VAL A 54 7.19 0.45 -2.82
CA VAL A 54 6.82 -0.96 -2.79
C VAL A 54 5.93 -1.17 -1.58
N LEU A 55 4.74 -1.70 -1.82
CA LEU A 55 3.75 -1.93 -0.79
C LEU A 55 3.18 -3.34 -0.87
N ALA A 56 2.89 -3.89 0.30
CA ALA A 56 2.11 -5.11 0.48
C ALA A 56 0.83 -4.74 1.23
N SER A 57 -0.32 -5.14 0.70
CA SER A 57 -1.62 -4.94 1.35
C SER A 57 -2.58 -6.04 0.93
N HIS A 58 -3.59 -6.29 1.76
CA HIS A 58 -4.76 -7.08 1.41
C HIS A 58 -5.94 -6.22 0.89
N ASP A 59 -5.83 -4.89 0.95
CA ASP A 59 -6.88 -3.97 0.50
C ASP A 59 -6.83 -3.77 -1.02
N ARG A 60 -7.82 -4.34 -1.71
CA ARG A 60 -7.92 -4.28 -3.18
C ARG A 60 -8.15 -2.87 -3.70
N SER A 61 -8.90 -2.05 -2.99
CA SER A 61 -9.22 -0.68 -3.41
C SER A 61 -7.96 0.18 -3.35
N PHE A 62 -7.22 0.07 -2.25
CA PHE A 62 -5.95 0.78 -2.07
C PHE A 62 -4.90 0.38 -3.11
N ILE A 63 -4.71 -0.93 -3.32
CA ILE A 63 -3.77 -1.45 -4.34
C ILE A 63 -4.14 -0.95 -5.74
N ARG A 64 -5.43 -0.85 -6.07
CA ARG A 64 -5.90 -0.29 -7.34
C ARG A 64 -5.67 1.20 -7.47
N ALA A 65 -5.81 1.95 -6.38
CA ALA A 65 -5.72 3.41 -6.39
C ALA A 65 -4.27 3.88 -6.63
N ILE A 66 -3.29 3.20 -6.03
CA ILE A 66 -1.88 3.65 -6.05
C ILE A 66 -0.96 2.77 -6.90
N GLY A 67 -1.35 1.52 -7.16
CA GLY A 67 -0.50 0.52 -7.80
C GLY A 67 -0.34 0.80 -9.29
N ASN A 68 0.92 0.85 -9.75
CA ASN A 68 1.27 0.96 -11.17
C ASN A 68 1.90 -0.32 -11.74
N ARG A 69 2.40 -1.20 -10.88
CA ARG A 69 2.99 -2.50 -11.20
C ARG A 69 2.55 -3.49 -10.14
N PHE A 70 2.26 -4.72 -10.54
CA PHE A 70 1.76 -5.75 -9.65
C PHE A 70 2.71 -6.94 -9.63
N TRP A 71 3.14 -7.34 -8.44
CA TRP A 71 4.01 -8.51 -8.26
C TRP A 71 3.29 -9.55 -7.41
N LEU A 72 3.12 -10.73 -7.98
CA LEU A 72 2.57 -11.90 -7.31
C LEU A 72 3.71 -12.80 -6.84
N ILE A 73 3.72 -13.16 -5.57
CA ILE A 73 4.66 -14.13 -5.02
C ILE A 73 3.91 -15.45 -4.79
N GLU A 74 4.21 -16.47 -5.59
CA GLU A 74 3.64 -17.81 -5.48
C GLU A 74 4.74 -18.87 -5.53
N LYS A 75 4.64 -19.92 -4.71
CA LYS A 75 5.57 -21.07 -4.73
C LYS A 75 7.05 -20.66 -4.70
N ARG A 76 7.37 -19.59 -3.95
CA ARG A 76 8.71 -18.97 -3.85
C ARG A 76 9.22 -18.36 -5.16
N ARG A 77 8.34 -18.03 -6.10
CA ARG A 77 8.64 -17.31 -7.33
C ARG A 77 7.89 -15.99 -7.33
N LEU A 78 8.56 -14.94 -7.79
CA LEU A 78 7.95 -13.65 -8.05
C LEU A 78 7.60 -13.58 -9.53
N ALA A 79 6.33 -13.31 -9.83
CA ALA A 79 5.81 -13.09 -11.16
C ALA A 79 5.27 -11.65 -11.24
N GLU A 80 5.60 -10.96 -12.33
CA GLU A 80 5.04 -9.65 -12.62
C GLU A 80 3.77 -9.77 -13.44
N ILE A 81 2.76 -8.99 -13.08
CA ILE A 81 1.45 -8.95 -13.72
C ILE A 81 1.15 -7.51 -14.14
N ASP A 82 0.80 -7.35 -15.41
CA ASP A 82 0.66 -6.03 -16.05
C ASP A 82 -0.71 -5.37 -15.81
N SER A 83 -1.69 -6.11 -15.29
CA SER A 83 -3.05 -5.62 -15.01
C SER A 83 -3.46 -5.88 -13.55
N PRO A 84 -4.12 -4.90 -12.90
CA PRO A 84 -4.69 -5.10 -11.57
C PRO A 84 -5.77 -6.20 -11.58
N GLU A 85 -6.60 -6.28 -12.61
CA GLU A 85 -7.64 -7.31 -12.74
C GLU A 85 -7.04 -8.72 -12.78
N ASP A 86 -6.00 -8.92 -13.60
CA ASP A 86 -5.33 -10.21 -13.70
C ASP A 86 -4.57 -10.53 -12.41
N PHE A 87 -3.99 -9.53 -11.75
CA PHE A 87 -3.36 -9.73 -10.45
C PHE A 87 -4.35 -10.24 -9.41
N PHE A 88 -5.51 -9.60 -9.26
CA PHE A 88 -6.52 -10.06 -8.30
C PHE A 88 -7.12 -11.42 -8.66
N ARG A 89 -7.25 -11.72 -9.96
CA ARG A 89 -7.68 -13.04 -10.41
C ARG A 89 -6.67 -14.11 -9.99
N SER A 90 -5.39 -13.90 -10.27
CA SER A 90 -4.34 -14.85 -9.87
C SER A 90 -4.25 -15.00 -8.35
N VAL A 91 -4.34 -13.92 -7.58
CA VAL A 91 -4.40 -14.00 -6.11
C VAL A 91 -5.59 -14.85 -5.63
N ALA A 92 -6.76 -14.70 -6.26
CA ALA A 92 -7.95 -15.49 -5.91
C ALA A 92 -7.81 -16.98 -6.28
N GLU A 93 -7.11 -17.29 -7.36
CA GLU A 93 -6.82 -18.67 -7.79
C GLU A 93 -5.75 -19.35 -6.93
N THR A 94 -4.75 -18.61 -6.46
CA THR A 94 -3.67 -19.11 -5.59
C THR A 94 -4.10 -19.27 -4.13
N GLY A 95 -5.13 -18.55 -3.68
CA GLY A 95 -5.62 -18.56 -2.30
C GLY A 95 -6.62 -19.67 -1.95
N GLY A 96 -6.86 -20.63 -2.86
CA GLY A 96 -7.78 -21.77 -2.70
C GLY A 96 -7.12 -23.05 -2.20
#